data_AF-A0A955GIA4-F1
#
_entry.id   AF-A0A955GIA4-F1
#
_cell.length_a   1.000
_cell.length_b   1.000
_cell.length_c   1.000
_cell.angle_alpha   90.00
_cell.angle_beta   90.00
_cell.angle_gamma   90.00
#
_symmetry.space_group_name_H-M   'P 1'
#
loop_
_entity.id
_entity.type
_entity.pdbx_description
1 polymer ?
#
loop_
_entity_poly.entity_id
_entity_poly.type
_entity_poly.pdbx_seq_one_letter_code
_entity_poly.pdbx_strand_id
1 'polypeptide(L)'
;MGRRHNGKTTNRKRRVLPNAKSSAFFLVLAILPLAIIALVDYPFVNASDEDEPYSIFIIAGQSNAAGVSARREELVGSGIFANSHPGDTAAQFWWAGSNGEGGGDAQLEAIFPYYSGTSEMGWAYSGPGTADAPASQRLLGNINGFQSTNILGSEFGIARTLYDMGRRKTIILKVTYGFQSMKTSVSPLIPFDWNVDSVTTNPDRPKSYLQLKNEFNRLTNYLKSQNKKYTVDGIFWMQGETDMLDQNYANDYANGLQNLVDNARIDLELHERGHFVIGMSDMEYCIDRAFPPEGHYCAYPWAGGITPLVLPLHVLLSGDYNFTMKGHMSTRQAIVQQAQQQVADNDEGSNQKVDLVSTSDLPRGYDMTHLTAIGQVELGKRFVTMYDLPYRQAGSNDYDNDGVLNKDEDTGRGAACPLLKNNVIINAANNGNLGDDDSDCDGVPNYLDSINGPGGGVY
;
A
#
# COMPACT_ATOMS: atom_id res chain seq x y z
N MET A 1 -3.58 -51.61 76.84
CA MET A 1 -2.19 -52.07 76.69
C MET A 1 -1.44 -50.98 75.93
N GLY A 2 -0.70 -50.10 76.61
CA GLY A 2 0.78 -50.05 76.58
C GLY A 2 1.24 -49.22 75.37
N ARG A 3 2.10 -48.20 75.40
CA ARG A 3 3.22 -47.84 76.28
C ARG A 3 3.59 -46.37 75.99
N ARG A 4 4.28 -45.77 76.97
CA ARG A 4 4.97 -44.45 77.01
C ARG A 4 5.96 -44.21 75.86
N HIS A 5 6.13 -42.92 75.47
CA HIS A 5 7.42 -42.19 75.41
C HIS A 5 7.17 -40.68 75.17
N ASN A 6 7.42 -39.81 76.15
CA ASN A 6 8.67 -39.08 76.45
C ASN A 6 9.21 -38.17 75.34
N GLY A 7 8.82 -36.89 75.43
CA GLY A 7 9.73 -35.77 75.67
C GLY A 7 10.75 -35.38 74.60
N LYS A 8 10.58 -34.19 74.02
CA LYS A 8 11.65 -33.23 73.75
C LYS A 8 11.07 -31.84 73.48
N THR A 9 11.21 -30.95 74.46
CA THR A 9 10.99 -29.51 74.35
C THR A 9 12.08 -28.87 73.50
N THR A 10 11.72 -28.36 72.31
CA THR A 10 12.60 -27.53 71.48
C THR A 10 12.27 -26.05 71.71
N ASN A 11 13.27 -25.31 72.18
CA ASN A 11 13.25 -23.86 72.34
C ASN A 11 13.13 -23.19 70.96
N ARG A 12 11.94 -22.75 70.59
CA ARG A 12 11.71 -21.92 69.40
C ARG A 12 12.12 -20.47 69.69
N LYS A 13 13.32 -20.08 69.24
CA LYS A 13 13.69 -18.65 69.11
C LYS A 13 12.66 -17.97 68.18
N ARG A 14 11.88 -17.03 68.72
CA ARG A 14 11.04 -16.13 67.92
C ARG A 14 11.95 -15.27 67.04
N ARG A 15 11.96 -15.56 65.74
CA ARG A 15 12.55 -14.69 64.72
C ARG A 15 11.57 -13.54 64.51
N VAL A 16 11.93 -12.34 64.97
CA VAL A 16 11.19 -11.10 64.68
C VAL A 16 11.35 -10.84 63.19
N LEU A 17 10.27 -10.99 62.43
CA LEU A 17 10.23 -10.60 61.02
C LEU A 17 10.24 -9.08 60.95
N PRO A 18 11.14 -8.45 60.17
CA PRO A 18 11.12 -7.01 59.99
C PRO A 18 9.82 -6.60 59.29
N ASN A 19 9.27 -5.46 59.73
CA ASN A 19 8.03 -4.88 59.22
C ASN A 19 8.10 -4.68 57.68
N ALA A 20 7.41 -5.54 56.94
CA ALA A 20 7.33 -5.54 55.48
C ALA A 20 6.70 -4.26 54.86
N LYS A 21 6.19 -3.35 55.69
CA LYS A 21 5.55 -2.11 55.22
C LYS A 21 6.52 -1.01 54.80
N SER A 22 7.80 -1.08 55.19
CA SER A 22 8.78 -0.04 54.81
C SER A 22 9.49 -0.31 53.48
N SER A 23 9.52 -1.56 52.99
CA SER A 23 10.24 -1.92 51.76
C SER A 23 9.42 -1.71 50.49
N ALA A 24 8.09 -1.78 50.56
CA ALA A 24 7.22 -1.53 49.41
C ALA A 24 7.22 -0.05 48.97
N PHE A 25 7.43 0.88 49.92
CA PHE A 25 7.42 2.32 49.63
C PHE A 25 8.68 2.77 48.87
N PHE A 26 9.83 2.17 49.14
CA PHE A 26 11.08 2.46 48.41
C PHE A 26 11.10 1.88 46.99
N LEU A 27 10.40 0.77 46.74
CA LEU A 27 10.33 0.17 45.40
C LEU A 27 9.52 1.06 44.43
N VAL A 28 8.40 1.63 44.88
CA VAL A 28 7.55 2.51 44.06
C VAL A 28 8.25 3.83 43.73
N LEU A 29 9.03 4.38 44.67
CA LEU A 29 9.82 5.60 44.45
C LEU A 29 11.04 5.41 43.56
N ALA A 30 11.55 4.18 43.40
CA ALA A 30 12.63 3.88 42.47
C ALA A 30 12.14 3.58 41.04
N ILE A 31 10.91 3.05 40.90
CA ILE A 31 10.32 2.75 39.58
C ILE A 31 9.78 4.01 38.91
N LEU A 32 9.26 4.99 39.67
CA LEU A 32 8.74 6.24 39.09
C LEU A 32 9.78 7.04 38.28
N PRO A 33 11.01 7.28 38.78
CA PRO A 33 12.05 7.96 38.00
C PRO A 33 12.46 7.17 36.77
N LEU A 34 12.55 5.84 36.85
CA LEU A 34 12.90 4.99 35.69
C LEU A 34 11.79 4.97 34.64
N ALA A 35 10.51 4.97 35.05
CA ALA A 35 9.38 5.11 34.14
C ALA A 35 9.31 6.52 33.52
N ILE A 36 9.66 7.57 34.28
CA ILE A 36 9.75 8.93 33.75
C ILE A 36 10.93 9.07 32.80
N ILE A 37 12.11 8.50 33.09
CA ILE A 37 13.27 8.51 32.17
C ILE A 37 12.92 7.73 30.88
N ALA A 38 12.27 6.57 30.99
CA ALA A 38 11.79 5.82 29.84
C ALA A 38 10.68 6.53 29.03
N LEU A 39 9.96 7.48 29.63
CA LEU A 39 8.95 8.30 28.95
C LEU A 39 9.51 9.63 28.41
N VAL A 40 10.68 10.09 28.90
CA VAL A 40 11.31 11.35 28.49
C VAL A 40 12.38 11.13 27.41
N ASP A 41 12.96 9.93 27.33
CA ASP A 41 13.95 9.54 26.30
C ASP A 41 13.34 8.80 25.10
N TYR A 42 12.03 8.94 24.84
CA TYR A 42 11.59 8.79 23.45
C TYR A 42 11.93 10.10 22.77
N PRO A 43 13.05 10.20 22.01
CA PRO A 43 13.24 11.35 21.17
C PRO A 43 11.98 11.41 20.31
N PHE A 44 11.21 12.48 20.45
CA PHE A 44 10.32 12.89 19.39
C PHE A 44 11.24 13.24 18.24
N VAL A 45 11.63 12.22 17.47
CA VAL A 45 12.36 12.34 16.22
C VAL A 45 11.38 13.00 15.27
N ASN A 46 11.30 14.32 15.37
CA ASN A 46 10.92 15.13 14.25
C ASN A 46 11.92 14.76 13.14
N ALA A 47 11.45 14.54 11.91
CA ALA A 47 12.33 14.65 10.75
C ALA A 47 12.89 16.08 10.75
N SER A 48 13.98 16.29 11.48
CA SER A 48 14.61 17.59 11.63
C SER A 48 15.73 17.78 10.63
N ASP A 49 16.10 16.72 9.91
CA ASP A 49 17.11 16.80 8.90
C ASP A 49 16.47 17.24 7.57
N GLU A 50 16.81 18.45 7.13
CA GLU A 50 16.34 18.95 5.84
C GLU A 50 16.85 18.10 4.67
N ASP A 51 17.96 17.38 4.87
CA ASP A 51 18.70 16.59 3.89
C ASP A 51 18.19 15.14 3.78
N GLU A 52 17.42 14.65 4.77
CA GLU A 52 16.83 13.30 4.70
C GLU A 52 15.96 13.16 3.42
N PRO A 53 16.16 12.10 2.61
CA PRO A 53 15.36 11.88 1.40
C PRO A 53 13.90 11.55 1.74
N TYR A 54 12.99 11.88 0.84
CA TYR A 54 11.62 11.39 0.91
C TYR A 54 11.53 9.91 0.55
N SER A 55 10.88 9.12 1.38
CA SER A 55 10.44 7.76 1.05
C SER A 55 9.10 7.80 0.33
N ILE A 56 9.09 7.53 -0.98
CA ILE A 56 7.88 7.39 -1.77
C ILE A 56 7.40 5.94 -1.70
N PHE A 57 6.14 5.77 -1.30
CA PHE A 57 5.42 4.51 -1.38
C PHE A 57 4.26 4.65 -2.35
N ILE A 58 4.17 3.73 -3.30
CA ILE A 58 3.18 3.78 -4.37
C ILE A 58 2.04 2.83 -4.02
N ILE A 59 0.78 3.28 -4.15
CA ILE A 59 -0.40 2.42 -4.09
C ILE A 59 -1.03 2.42 -5.48
N ALA A 60 -1.14 1.25 -6.09
CA ALA A 60 -1.75 1.08 -7.40
C ALA A 60 -2.73 -0.10 -7.42
N GLY A 61 -3.64 -0.09 -8.39
CA GLY A 61 -4.62 -1.15 -8.57
C GLY A 61 -6.03 -0.61 -8.73
N GLN A 62 -7.02 -1.33 -8.19
CA GLN A 62 -8.43 -1.01 -8.40
C GLN A 62 -9.23 -0.60 -7.16
N SER A 63 -10.54 -0.82 -7.15
CA SER A 63 -11.47 -0.31 -6.14
C SER A 63 -11.08 -0.61 -4.69
N ASN A 64 -10.48 -1.77 -4.40
CA ASN A 64 -9.91 -2.05 -3.08
C ASN A 64 -8.60 -1.30 -2.80
N ALA A 65 -7.74 -1.04 -3.79
CA ALA A 65 -6.62 -0.10 -3.61
C ALA A 65 -7.15 1.34 -3.37
N ALA A 66 -8.24 1.72 -4.05
CA ALA A 66 -8.85 3.02 -3.93
C ALA A 66 -9.56 3.23 -2.59
N GLY A 67 -10.11 2.17 -1.98
CA GLY A 67 -10.87 2.23 -0.75
C GLY A 67 -12.35 2.53 -0.93
N VAL A 68 -12.95 2.24 -2.10
CA VAL A 68 -14.29 2.73 -2.52
C VAL A 68 -15.42 2.51 -1.48
N SER A 69 -15.35 1.47 -0.65
CA SER A 69 -16.38 1.19 0.38
C SER A 69 -15.90 1.39 1.82
N ALA A 70 -14.77 2.07 2.00
CA ALA A 70 -14.20 2.37 3.30
C ALA A 70 -14.39 3.85 3.62
N ARG A 71 -15.31 4.14 4.53
CA ARG A 71 -15.59 5.52 4.95
C ARG A 71 -14.77 5.89 6.17
N ARG A 72 -14.25 7.11 6.23
CA ARG A 72 -13.52 7.58 7.41
C ARG A 72 -14.39 7.54 8.68
N GLU A 73 -15.71 7.70 8.56
CA GLU A 73 -16.57 7.61 9.76
C GLU A 73 -16.60 6.20 10.38
N GLU A 74 -16.26 5.16 9.63
CA GLU A 74 -16.12 3.80 10.17
C GLU A 74 -14.89 3.68 11.09
N LEU A 75 -13.96 4.64 11.02
CA LEU A 75 -12.88 4.78 11.98
C LEU A 75 -13.28 5.59 13.22
N VAL A 76 -14.46 6.21 13.32
CA VAL A 76 -14.81 6.95 14.55
C VAL A 76 -15.36 5.99 15.60
N GLY A 77 -14.58 5.73 16.66
CA GLY A 77 -14.90 4.79 17.74
C GLY A 77 -13.85 4.79 18.85
N SER A 78 -14.03 3.97 19.89
CA SER A 78 -13.01 3.73 20.92
C SER A 78 -12.21 2.48 20.57
N GLY A 79 -10.94 2.64 20.18
CA GLY A 79 -10.03 1.52 19.84
C GLY A 79 -8.73 1.98 19.17
N ILE A 80 -7.76 1.09 19.07
CA ILE A 80 -6.43 1.35 18.45
C ILE A 80 -6.52 1.84 16.98
N PHE A 81 -7.62 1.58 16.28
CA PHE A 81 -7.82 2.00 14.89
C PHE A 81 -8.55 3.33 14.74
N ALA A 82 -9.13 3.83 15.83
CA ALA A 82 -10.16 4.85 15.79
C ALA A 82 -9.73 6.26 16.21
N ASN A 83 -8.43 6.40 16.48
CA ASN A 83 -7.83 7.67 16.89
C ASN A 83 -7.05 8.27 15.73
N SER A 84 -6.96 9.61 15.72
CA SER A 84 -5.94 10.33 14.96
C SER A 84 -4.57 9.73 15.30
N HIS A 85 -3.78 9.41 14.27
CA HIS A 85 -2.42 8.95 14.44
C HIS A 85 -1.44 10.03 14.00
N PRO A 86 -0.27 10.20 14.65
CA PRO A 86 0.74 11.15 14.20
C PRO A 86 1.18 10.93 12.74
N GLY A 87 1.21 9.66 12.30
CA GLY A 87 1.45 9.28 10.89
C GLY A 87 0.45 9.91 9.91
N ASP A 88 -0.80 10.17 10.34
CA ASP A 88 -1.82 10.78 9.48
C ASP A 88 -1.47 12.24 9.12
N THR A 89 -0.69 12.90 9.96
CA THR A 89 -0.21 14.28 9.75
C THR A 89 1.22 14.36 9.22
N ALA A 90 2.01 13.31 9.43
CA ALA A 90 3.41 13.27 9.01
C ALA A 90 3.58 12.83 7.55
N ALA A 91 2.75 11.91 7.06
CA ALA A 91 2.84 11.43 5.68
C ALA A 91 2.19 12.42 4.70
N GLN A 92 2.94 12.85 3.69
CA GLN A 92 2.41 13.62 2.57
C GLN A 92 1.65 12.71 1.61
N PHE A 93 0.73 13.28 0.85
CA PHE A 93 -0.17 12.50 0.00
C PHE A 93 -0.27 13.10 -1.40
N TRP A 94 -0.02 12.26 -2.39
CA TRP A 94 -0.28 12.55 -3.79
C TRP A 94 -1.25 11.52 -4.32
N TRP A 95 -2.36 11.97 -4.91
CA TRP A 95 -3.39 11.07 -5.40
C TRP A 95 -3.89 11.47 -6.79
N ALA A 96 -4.10 10.44 -7.61
CA ALA A 96 -4.80 10.47 -8.87
C ALA A 96 -5.65 9.20 -8.98
N GLY A 97 -6.96 9.29 -9.04
CA GLY A 97 -7.79 8.08 -9.03
C GLY A 97 -9.20 8.33 -9.49
N SER A 98 -10.07 7.35 -9.35
CA SER A 98 -11.51 7.63 -9.35
C SER A 98 -11.88 8.27 -8.01
N ASN A 99 -12.72 9.31 -7.98
CA ASN A 99 -13.26 9.87 -6.73
C ASN A 99 -14.08 8.87 -5.90
N GLY A 100 -14.35 7.67 -6.41
CA GLY A 100 -15.19 6.68 -5.73
C GLY A 100 -16.66 7.11 -5.61
N GLU A 101 -17.02 8.27 -6.17
CA GLU A 101 -18.40 8.79 -6.20
C GLU A 101 -19.17 8.30 -7.44
N GLY A 102 -18.55 7.42 -8.24
CA GLY A 102 -19.22 6.49 -9.16
C GLY A 102 -20.53 6.97 -9.75
N GLY A 103 -20.49 7.99 -10.61
CA GLY A 103 -21.71 8.56 -11.19
C GLY A 103 -21.51 9.17 -12.56
N GLY A 104 -20.73 8.57 -13.46
CA GLY A 104 -20.66 9.12 -14.82
C GLY A 104 -19.58 8.53 -15.72
N ASP A 105 -19.83 7.32 -16.23
CA ASP A 105 -19.53 7.04 -17.64
C ASP A 105 -20.89 6.74 -18.30
N ALA A 106 -21.19 7.38 -19.43
CA ALA A 106 -22.50 7.33 -20.10
C ALA A 106 -22.90 5.90 -20.56
N GLN A 107 -21.96 4.95 -20.50
CA GLN A 107 -22.19 3.53 -20.81
C GLN A 107 -22.58 2.70 -19.58
N LEU A 108 -22.21 3.13 -18.36
CA LEU A 108 -22.64 2.49 -17.11
C LEU A 108 -24.08 2.88 -16.72
N GLU A 109 -24.51 4.11 -17.00
CA GLU A 109 -25.93 4.51 -16.88
C GLU A 109 -26.87 3.65 -17.75
N ALA A 110 -26.40 3.20 -18.92
CA ALA A 110 -27.18 2.37 -19.83
C ALA A 110 -27.35 0.91 -19.35
N ILE A 111 -26.51 0.44 -18.41
CA ILE A 111 -26.49 -0.95 -17.94
C ILE A 111 -26.89 -1.09 -16.47
N PHE A 112 -26.66 -0.05 -15.66
CA PHE A 112 -27.07 0.01 -14.25
C PHE A 112 -28.00 1.21 -14.00
N PRO A 113 -29.25 1.17 -14.49
CA PRO A 113 -30.19 2.30 -14.49
C PRO A 113 -30.70 2.73 -13.10
N TYR A 114 -30.21 2.15 -12.00
CA TYR A 114 -30.66 2.48 -10.63
C TYR A 114 -29.84 3.58 -9.94
N TYR A 115 -28.76 4.06 -10.55
CA TYR A 115 -27.89 5.09 -9.98
C TYR A 115 -28.04 6.40 -10.78
N SER A 116 -29.16 7.11 -10.57
CA SER A 116 -29.40 8.42 -11.18
C SER A 116 -28.87 9.56 -10.30
N GLY A 117 -27.74 10.15 -10.66
CA GLY A 117 -27.13 11.28 -9.97
C GLY A 117 -25.73 11.57 -10.52
N THR A 118 -25.60 12.69 -11.22
CA THR A 118 -24.49 13.05 -12.11
C THR A 118 -23.20 13.48 -11.36
N SER A 119 -22.15 12.66 -11.44
CA SER A 119 -20.71 13.05 -11.49
C SER A 119 -19.78 11.82 -11.59
N GLU A 120 -19.24 11.62 -12.80
CA GLU A 120 -17.89 11.14 -13.15
C GLU A 120 -17.32 9.88 -12.45
N MET A 121 -17.14 8.79 -13.20
CA MET A 121 -16.01 7.85 -13.01
C MET A 121 -14.66 8.51 -13.42
N GLY A 122 -14.62 9.83 -13.34
CA GLY A 122 -13.58 10.69 -13.87
C GLY A 122 -12.34 10.65 -13.00
N TRP A 123 -11.25 11.10 -13.61
CA TRP A 123 -10.02 11.32 -12.90
C TRP A 123 -10.23 12.38 -11.83
N ALA A 124 -10.16 11.95 -10.60
CA ALA A 124 -10.06 12.78 -9.45
C ALA A 124 -8.58 12.90 -9.05
N TYR A 125 -8.22 14.10 -8.62
CA TYR A 125 -6.85 14.45 -8.33
C TYR A 125 -6.80 15.15 -6.99
N SER A 126 -5.76 14.89 -6.23
CA SER A 126 -5.38 15.71 -5.09
C SER A 126 -5.15 17.16 -5.54
N GLY A 127 -5.65 18.15 -4.78
CA GLY A 127 -5.58 19.57 -5.12
C GLY A 127 -6.92 20.15 -5.64
N PRO A 128 -6.93 21.24 -6.43
CA PRO A 128 -8.15 21.91 -6.92
C PRO A 128 -8.98 21.09 -7.95
N GLY A 129 -8.83 19.76 -7.95
CA GLY A 129 -9.70 18.84 -8.68
C GLY A 129 -9.48 18.78 -10.19
N THR A 130 -8.35 19.27 -10.73
CA THR A 130 -8.08 19.23 -12.17
C THR A 130 -6.81 18.44 -12.51
N ALA A 131 -6.81 17.79 -13.68
CA ALA A 131 -5.65 17.09 -14.22
C ALA A 131 -4.43 17.99 -14.37
N ASP A 132 -4.67 19.28 -14.59
CA ASP A 132 -3.66 20.31 -14.84
C ASP A 132 -3.22 21.06 -13.57
N ALA A 133 -3.71 20.65 -12.39
CA ALA A 133 -3.27 21.25 -11.14
C ALA A 133 -1.73 21.18 -11.03
N PRO A 134 -1.04 22.29 -10.71
CA PRO A 134 0.40 22.28 -10.54
C PRO A 134 0.78 21.33 -9.40
N ALA A 135 1.94 20.68 -9.53
CA ALA A 135 2.40 19.67 -8.58
C ALA A 135 2.41 20.15 -7.11
N SER A 136 2.73 21.42 -6.87
CA SER A 136 2.70 22.05 -5.55
C SER A 136 1.33 22.10 -4.89
N GLN A 137 0.24 22.00 -5.66
CA GLN A 137 -1.13 21.92 -5.17
C GLN A 137 -1.63 20.48 -5.08
N ARG A 138 -0.95 19.54 -5.74
CA ARG A 138 -1.28 18.11 -5.73
C ARG A 138 -0.66 17.39 -4.55
N LEU A 139 0.59 17.72 -4.22
CA LEU A 139 1.24 17.17 -3.04
C LEU A 139 0.64 17.79 -1.78
N LEU A 140 -0.25 17.05 -1.12
CA LEU A 140 -0.86 17.48 0.13
C LEU A 140 0.12 17.29 1.27
N GLY A 141 0.18 18.27 2.17
CA GLY A 141 1.07 18.23 3.34
C GLY A 141 0.72 17.15 4.37
N ASN A 142 -0.45 16.49 4.23
CA ASN A 142 -0.83 15.33 5.03
C ASN A 142 -1.89 14.48 4.30
N ILE A 143 -2.02 13.21 4.68
CA ILE A 143 -3.08 12.31 4.16
C ILE A 143 -4.49 12.73 4.59
N ASN A 144 -4.64 13.68 5.53
CA ASN A 144 -5.95 14.17 5.93
C ASN A 144 -6.56 15.18 4.93
N GLY A 145 -5.75 15.83 4.10
CA GLY A 145 -6.20 16.93 3.23
C GLY A 145 -7.21 16.53 2.14
N PHE A 146 -7.28 15.25 1.77
CA PHE A 146 -8.11 14.75 0.67
C PHE A 146 -9.52 14.28 1.11
N GLN A 147 -9.94 14.66 2.32
CA GLN A 147 -11.16 14.14 2.96
C GLN A 147 -12.50 14.60 2.39
N SER A 148 -12.54 15.38 1.30
CA SER A 148 -13.83 15.88 0.78
C SER A 148 -14.77 14.78 0.29
N THR A 149 -14.26 13.62 -0.14
CA THR A 149 -15.07 12.46 -0.52
C THR A 149 -15.33 11.49 0.63
N ASN A 150 -14.66 11.69 1.79
CA ASN A 150 -14.76 10.84 2.98
C ASN A 150 -14.40 9.33 2.76
N ILE A 151 -13.75 9.02 1.63
CA ILE A 151 -13.24 7.69 1.30
C ILE A 151 -11.81 7.52 1.83
N LEU A 152 -11.48 6.32 2.28
CA LEU A 152 -10.21 5.94 2.88
C LEU A 152 -9.71 4.62 2.30
N GLY A 153 -8.46 4.55 1.83
CA GLY A 153 -7.83 3.30 1.43
C GLY A 153 -6.73 2.85 2.40
N SER A 154 -5.90 1.92 1.92
CA SER A 154 -4.78 1.37 2.68
C SER A 154 -3.70 2.41 3.05
N GLU A 155 -3.73 3.61 2.46
CA GLU A 155 -2.78 4.69 2.76
C GLU A 155 -2.72 5.07 4.24
N PHE A 156 -3.81 4.95 4.99
CA PHE A 156 -3.79 5.22 6.43
C PHE A 156 -3.04 4.12 7.19
N GLY A 157 -3.31 2.85 6.86
CA GLY A 157 -2.55 1.74 7.45
C GLY A 157 -1.05 1.88 7.18
N ILE A 158 -0.70 2.20 5.93
CA ILE A 158 0.67 2.43 5.49
C ILE A 158 1.32 3.57 6.27
N ALA A 159 0.73 4.77 6.25
CA ALA A 159 1.28 5.94 6.91
C ALA A 159 1.50 5.74 8.42
N ARG A 160 0.54 5.09 9.08
CA ARG A 160 0.59 4.81 10.52
C ARG A 160 1.70 3.82 10.85
N THR A 161 1.76 2.69 10.14
CA THR A 161 2.79 1.67 10.37
C THR A 161 4.19 2.19 10.05
N LEU A 162 4.38 2.94 8.95
CA LEU A 162 5.67 3.57 8.63
C LEU A 162 6.10 4.57 9.72
N TYR A 163 5.16 5.34 10.25
CA TYR A 163 5.43 6.24 11.37
C TYR A 163 5.85 5.48 12.62
N ASP A 164 5.17 4.38 12.95
CA ASP A 164 5.55 3.55 14.11
C ASP A 164 6.92 2.90 13.93
N MET A 165 7.34 2.66 12.69
CA MET A 165 8.68 2.19 12.30
C MET A 165 9.73 3.31 12.23
N GLY A 166 9.41 4.53 12.67
CA GLY A 166 10.36 5.64 12.71
C GLY A 166 10.48 6.46 11.41
N ARG A 167 9.75 6.12 10.34
CA ARG A 167 9.78 6.90 9.10
C ARG A 167 8.96 8.18 9.23
N ARG A 168 9.51 9.30 8.78
CA ARG A 168 8.91 10.63 9.00
C ARG A 168 8.76 11.43 7.70
N LYS A 169 9.69 11.29 6.74
CA LYS A 169 9.59 11.91 5.40
C LYS A 169 8.96 10.96 4.38
N THR A 170 7.70 10.60 4.62
CA THR A 170 6.94 9.69 3.75
C THR A 170 6.05 10.45 2.79
N ILE A 171 6.05 10.05 1.51
CA ILE A 171 5.05 10.43 0.51
C ILE A 171 4.32 9.17 0.08
N ILE A 172 2.99 9.19 0.13
CA ILE A 172 2.17 8.15 -0.47
C ILE A 172 1.68 8.65 -1.82
N LEU A 173 2.12 8.00 -2.90
CA LEU A 173 1.63 8.20 -4.26
C LEU A 173 0.56 7.16 -4.57
N LYS A 174 -0.72 7.56 -4.56
CA LYS A 174 -1.84 6.66 -4.83
C LYS A 174 -2.41 6.89 -6.23
N VAL A 175 -2.36 5.86 -7.06
CA VAL A 175 -2.92 5.85 -8.43
C VAL A 175 -3.84 4.66 -8.64
N THR A 176 -5.15 4.86 -8.51
CA THR A 176 -6.11 3.74 -8.37
C THR A 176 -7.42 4.01 -9.09
N TYR A 177 -7.95 3.02 -9.82
CA TYR A 177 -9.18 3.17 -10.62
C TYR A 177 -10.13 1.99 -10.41
N GLY A 178 -11.41 2.25 -10.19
CA GLY A 178 -12.39 1.17 -10.11
C GLY A 178 -12.50 0.39 -11.43
N PHE A 179 -12.83 -0.90 -11.33
CA PHE A 179 -13.27 -1.72 -12.47
C PHE A 179 -12.26 -1.78 -13.64
N GLN A 180 -11.04 -2.24 -13.35
CA GLN A 180 -9.93 -2.30 -14.31
C GLN A 180 -9.49 -3.75 -14.50
N SER A 181 -9.17 -4.15 -15.73
CA SER A 181 -8.52 -5.43 -15.98
C SER A 181 -6.99 -5.30 -16.04
N MET A 182 -6.29 -6.41 -15.83
CA MET A 182 -4.86 -6.50 -16.10
C MET A 182 -4.58 -6.59 -17.60
N LYS A 183 -5.44 -7.28 -18.35
CA LYS A 183 -5.35 -7.39 -19.81
C LYS A 183 -5.84 -6.10 -20.48
N THR A 184 -5.29 -5.77 -21.67
CA THR A 184 -5.85 -4.73 -22.55
C THR A 184 -7.32 -5.00 -22.78
N SER A 185 -8.15 -4.05 -22.37
CA SER A 185 -9.58 -4.18 -22.56
C SER A 185 -10.01 -3.44 -23.82
N VAL A 186 -10.73 -4.17 -24.67
CA VAL A 186 -11.51 -3.65 -25.80
C VAL A 186 -13.00 -3.53 -25.45
N SER A 187 -13.36 -3.92 -24.21
CA SER A 187 -14.74 -3.88 -23.76
C SER A 187 -15.13 -2.44 -23.47
N PRO A 188 -16.26 -1.96 -24.01
CA PRO A 188 -16.81 -0.67 -23.60
C PRO A 188 -17.15 -0.63 -22.09
N LEU A 189 -17.38 -1.80 -21.47
CA LEU A 189 -17.72 -1.91 -20.05
C LEU A 189 -16.52 -1.77 -19.12
N ILE A 190 -15.35 -2.17 -19.59
CA ILE A 190 -14.07 -2.09 -18.86
C ILE A 190 -13.15 -1.23 -19.74
N PRO A 191 -13.39 0.08 -19.90
CA PRO A 191 -12.69 0.86 -20.92
C PRO A 191 -11.21 1.12 -20.59
N PHE A 192 -10.81 0.84 -19.36
CA PHE A 192 -9.47 1.09 -18.84
C PHE A 192 -8.86 -0.22 -18.31
N ASP A 193 -7.53 -0.26 -18.33
CA ASP A 193 -6.77 -1.44 -17.93
C ASP A 193 -5.36 -1.04 -17.49
N TRP A 194 -4.69 -1.98 -16.83
CA TRP A 194 -3.35 -1.83 -16.28
C TRP A 194 -2.26 -2.45 -17.17
N ASN A 195 -2.60 -2.92 -18.37
CA ASN A 195 -1.61 -3.48 -19.28
C ASN A 195 -0.60 -2.39 -19.68
N VAL A 196 0.68 -2.70 -19.50
CA VAL A 196 1.80 -1.76 -19.71
C VAL A 196 1.95 -1.32 -21.18
N ASP A 197 1.50 -2.15 -22.12
CA ASP A 197 1.54 -1.90 -23.56
C ASP A 197 0.26 -1.26 -24.09
N SER A 198 -0.75 -1.06 -23.22
CA SER A 198 -2.01 -0.47 -23.65
C SER A 198 -1.82 0.99 -24.06
N VAL A 199 -2.21 1.27 -25.30
CA VAL A 199 -2.26 2.62 -25.86
C VAL A 199 -3.70 3.15 -25.82
N THR A 200 -3.85 4.46 -25.63
CA THR A 200 -5.12 5.16 -25.82
C THR A 200 -5.03 6.03 -27.06
N THR A 201 -6.12 6.12 -27.82
CA THR A 201 -6.26 7.14 -28.87
C THR A 201 -6.81 8.46 -28.32
N ASN A 202 -7.28 8.47 -27.07
CA ASN A 202 -7.77 9.65 -26.39
C ASN A 202 -6.75 10.09 -25.31
N PRO A 203 -5.96 11.16 -25.56
CA PRO A 203 -4.96 11.62 -24.61
C PRO A 203 -5.54 12.09 -23.27
N ASP A 204 -6.83 12.46 -23.22
CA ASP A 204 -7.53 12.87 -22.00
C ASP A 204 -8.00 11.66 -21.17
N ARG A 205 -7.86 10.44 -21.71
CA ARG A 205 -8.18 9.17 -21.06
C ARG A 205 -6.98 8.20 -21.22
N PRO A 206 -5.82 8.51 -20.60
CA PRO A 206 -4.69 7.59 -20.58
C PRO A 206 -5.07 6.26 -19.93
N LYS A 207 -4.35 5.21 -20.30
CA LYS A 207 -4.47 3.90 -19.65
C LYS A 207 -3.83 3.97 -18.26
N SER A 208 -4.26 3.11 -17.34
CA SER A 208 -4.00 3.29 -15.90
C SER A 208 -2.51 3.26 -15.57
N TYR A 209 -1.74 2.39 -16.22
CA TYR A 209 -0.29 2.34 -16.07
C TYR A 209 0.41 3.60 -16.59
N LEU A 210 0.01 4.11 -17.77
CA LEU A 210 0.54 5.36 -18.30
C LEU A 210 0.22 6.53 -17.37
N GLN A 211 -0.97 6.57 -16.76
CA GLN A 211 -1.27 7.59 -15.76
C GLN A 211 -0.35 7.47 -14.55
N LEU A 212 -0.14 6.27 -14.00
CA LEU A 212 0.77 6.07 -12.88
C LEU A 212 2.17 6.63 -13.19
N LYS A 213 2.72 6.35 -14.37
CA LYS A 213 3.99 6.93 -14.82
C LYS A 213 3.96 8.45 -14.91
N ASN A 214 2.89 9.02 -15.48
CA ASN A 214 2.75 10.46 -15.59
C ASN A 214 2.68 11.14 -14.22
N GLU A 215 1.98 10.55 -13.25
CA GLU A 215 1.85 11.08 -11.90
C GLU A 215 3.15 10.94 -11.10
N PHE A 216 3.82 9.80 -11.24
CA PHE A 216 5.16 9.60 -10.69
C PHE A 216 6.13 10.67 -11.20
N ASN A 217 6.21 10.86 -12.53
CA ASN A 217 7.07 11.88 -13.13
C ASN A 217 6.73 13.29 -12.66
N ARG A 218 5.46 13.63 -12.50
CA ARG A 218 5.04 14.94 -11.99
C ARG A 218 5.50 15.15 -10.55
N LEU A 219 5.31 14.15 -9.69
CA LEU A 219 5.74 14.18 -8.30
C LEU A 219 7.27 14.32 -8.20
N THR A 220 8.02 13.45 -8.88
CA THR A 220 9.48 13.43 -8.75
C THR A 220 10.11 14.67 -9.38
N ASN A 221 9.62 15.16 -10.53
CA ASN A 221 10.08 16.43 -11.09
C ASN A 221 9.81 17.62 -10.16
N TYR A 222 8.69 17.59 -9.42
CA TYR A 222 8.40 18.60 -8.43
C TYR A 222 9.41 18.55 -7.27
N LEU A 223 9.70 17.38 -6.71
CA LEU A 223 10.72 17.22 -5.66
C LEU A 223 12.10 17.69 -6.14
N LYS A 224 12.52 17.29 -7.35
CA LYS A 224 13.76 17.75 -8.00
C LYS A 224 13.82 19.26 -8.13
N SER A 225 12.72 19.90 -8.54
CA SER A 225 12.63 21.37 -8.68
C SER A 225 12.80 22.12 -7.35
N GLN A 226 12.54 21.43 -6.23
CA GLN A 226 12.72 21.95 -4.87
C GLN A 226 14.07 21.54 -4.26
N ASN A 227 14.98 20.96 -5.05
CA ASN A 227 16.23 20.36 -4.58
C ASN A 227 16.02 19.35 -3.45
N LYS A 228 14.93 18.56 -3.52
CA LYS A 228 14.62 17.50 -2.57
C LYS A 228 14.93 16.14 -3.18
N LYS A 229 15.61 15.31 -2.40
CA LYS A 229 15.96 13.93 -2.74
C LYS A 229 14.81 12.97 -2.39
N TYR A 230 14.73 11.84 -3.09
CA TYR A 230 13.75 10.79 -2.78
C TYR A 230 14.29 9.39 -3.04
N THR A 231 13.62 8.38 -2.50
CA THR A 231 13.73 6.96 -2.87
C THR A 231 12.32 6.40 -3.09
N VAL A 232 12.16 5.43 -3.98
CA VAL A 232 10.92 4.67 -4.10
C VAL A 232 11.08 3.36 -3.34
N ASP A 233 10.58 3.33 -2.12
CA ASP A 233 10.87 2.25 -1.18
C ASP A 233 9.88 1.10 -1.29
N GLY A 234 8.74 1.29 -1.94
CA GLY A 234 7.75 0.22 -2.08
C GLY A 234 6.62 0.51 -3.06
N ILE A 235 6.11 -0.55 -3.69
CA ILE A 235 4.90 -0.51 -4.50
C ILE A 235 3.90 -1.51 -3.91
N PHE A 236 2.71 -1.01 -3.61
CA PHE A 236 1.58 -1.77 -3.09
C PHE A 236 0.53 -1.93 -4.18
N TRP A 237 0.20 -3.17 -4.50
CA TRP A 237 -0.71 -3.53 -5.58
C TRP A 237 -1.95 -4.23 -5.04
N MET A 238 -3.16 -3.75 -5.36
CA MET A 238 -4.40 -4.44 -5.02
C MET A 238 -5.37 -4.41 -6.21
N GLN A 239 -5.43 -5.52 -6.93
CA GLN A 239 -6.28 -5.73 -8.09
C GLN A 239 -6.45 -7.22 -8.38
N GLY A 240 -7.50 -7.57 -9.12
CA GLY A 240 -7.78 -8.90 -9.64
C GLY A 240 -9.27 -9.23 -9.72
N GLU A 241 -10.11 -8.51 -8.97
CA GLU A 241 -11.55 -8.80 -8.88
C GLU A 241 -12.27 -8.64 -10.23
N THR A 242 -11.82 -7.73 -11.10
CA THR A 242 -12.40 -7.55 -12.45
C THR A 242 -11.98 -8.68 -13.40
N ASP A 243 -10.75 -9.19 -13.27
CA ASP A 243 -10.25 -10.27 -14.12
C ASP A 243 -10.93 -11.61 -13.78
N MET A 244 -11.47 -11.77 -12.56
CA MET A 244 -12.28 -12.93 -12.17
C MET A 244 -13.63 -13.02 -12.92
N LEU A 245 -14.06 -11.93 -13.55
CA LEU A 245 -15.34 -11.84 -14.25
C LEU A 245 -15.33 -12.52 -15.63
N ASP A 246 -14.17 -12.66 -16.27
CA ASP A 246 -14.01 -13.29 -17.58
C ASP A 246 -12.90 -14.34 -17.58
N GLN A 247 -13.12 -15.45 -18.27
CA GLN A 247 -12.14 -16.53 -18.32
C GLN A 247 -10.83 -16.10 -19.02
N ASN A 248 -10.92 -15.28 -20.07
CA ASN A 248 -9.73 -14.85 -20.80
C ASN A 248 -8.91 -13.84 -19.98
N TYR A 249 -9.57 -12.96 -19.23
CA TYR A 249 -8.87 -12.06 -18.31
C TYR A 249 -8.15 -12.82 -17.21
N ALA A 250 -8.84 -13.76 -16.55
CA ALA A 250 -8.22 -14.62 -15.54
C ALA A 250 -7.02 -15.41 -16.11
N ASN A 251 -7.15 -16.00 -17.29
CA ASN A 251 -6.09 -16.79 -17.92
C ASN A 251 -4.86 -15.94 -18.31
N ASP A 252 -5.05 -14.67 -18.67
CA ASP A 252 -3.95 -13.77 -19.07
C ASP A 252 -3.34 -13.01 -17.89
N TYR A 253 -3.91 -13.16 -16.68
CA TYR A 253 -3.56 -12.37 -15.51
C TYR A 253 -2.08 -12.51 -15.12
N ALA A 254 -1.54 -13.74 -15.10
CA ALA A 254 -0.15 -14.00 -14.72
C ALA A 254 0.85 -13.23 -15.60
N ASN A 255 0.67 -13.30 -16.92
CA ASN A 255 1.55 -12.63 -17.87
C ASN A 255 1.43 -11.11 -17.76
N GLY A 256 0.20 -10.59 -17.65
CA GLY A 256 -0.02 -9.16 -17.50
C GLY A 256 0.56 -8.61 -16.20
N LEU A 257 0.41 -9.34 -15.09
CA LEU A 257 0.94 -8.95 -13.78
C LEU A 257 2.47 -9.02 -13.75
N GLN A 258 3.09 -10.07 -14.30
CA GLN A 258 4.55 -10.14 -14.41
C GLN A 258 5.11 -8.96 -15.21
N ASN A 259 4.50 -8.67 -16.37
CA ASN A 259 4.88 -7.52 -17.18
C ASN A 259 4.72 -6.20 -16.43
N LEU A 260 3.64 -6.05 -15.65
CA LEU A 260 3.44 -4.87 -14.80
C LEU A 260 4.55 -4.73 -13.77
N VAL A 261 4.87 -5.79 -13.02
CA VAL A 261 5.93 -5.77 -12.00
C VAL A 261 7.27 -5.40 -12.62
N ASP A 262 7.66 -6.07 -13.71
CA ASP A 262 8.96 -5.88 -14.36
C ASP A 262 9.13 -4.45 -14.89
N ASN A 263 8.07 -3.86 -15.46
CA ASN A 263 8.12 -2.50 -15.97
C ASN A 263 8.01 -1.48 -14.83
N ALA A 264 7.16 -1.71 -13.83
CA ALA A 264 6.98 -0.78 -12.71
C ALA A 264 8.26 -0.58 -11.90
N ARG A 265 9.04 -1.65 -11.68
CA ARG A 265 10.36 -1.56 -11.02
C ARG A 265 11.28 -0.54 -11.69
N ILE A 266 11.25 -0.50 -13.02
CA ILE A 266 12.16 0.32 -13.83
C ILE A 266 11.59 1.71 -14.04
N ASP A 267 10.35 1.79 -14.51
CA ASP A 267 9.69 3.05 -14.86
C ASP A 267 9.42 3.92 -13.63
N LEU A 268 9.27 3.31 -12.46
CA LEU A 268 9.02 3.99 -11.19
C LEU A 268 10.25 3.99 -10.29
N GLU A 269 11.42 3.64 -10.82
CA GLU A 269 12.71 3.73 -10.14
C GLU A 269 12.71 3.05 -8.74
N LEU A 270 12.10 1.85 -8.63
CA LEU A 270 12.03 1.11 -7.37
C LEU A 270 13.45 0.87 -6.86
N HIS A 271 13.68 1.20 -5.58
CA HIS A 271 14.94 0.96 -4.90
C HIS A 271 15.31 -0.53 -4.90
N GLU A 272 16.59 -0.91 -4.88
CA GLU A 272 16.98 -2.33 -5.02
C GLU A 272 16.50 -3.21 -3.83
N ARG A 273 16.33 -2.58 -2.67
CA ARG A 273 15.74 -3.17 -1.45
C ARG A 273 14.24 -2.88 -1.32
N GLY A 274 13.66 -2.20 -2.30
CA GLY A 274 12.22 -1.95 -2.37
C GLY A 274 11.49 -3.21 -2.81
N HIS A 275 10.32 -3.43 -2.23
CA HIS A 275 9.48 -4.59 -2.54
C HIS A 275 8.24 -4.16 -3.33
N PHE A 276 7.71 -5.10 -4.10
CA PHE A 276 6.40 -5.00 -4.72
C PHE A 276 5.43 -5.92 -3.98
N VAL A 277 4.52 -5.39 -3.18
CA VAL A 277 3.63 -6.20 -2.34
C VAL A 277 2.23 -6.24 -2.93
N ILE A 278 1.75 -7.46 -3.17
CA ILE A 278 0.44 -7.73 -3.76
C ILE A 278 -0.55 -8.10 -2.65
N GLY A 279 -1.68 -7.39 -2.62
CA GLY A 279 -2.87 -7.80 -1.92
C GLY A 279 -3.54 -8.89 -2.75
N MET A 280 -3.55 -10.12 -2.23
CA MET A 280 -4.15 -11.25 -2.91
C MET A 280 -5.65 -11.03 -3.01
N SER A 281 -6.16 -11.01 -4.24
CA SER A 281 -7.57 -10.69 -4.49
C SER A 281 -8.44 -11.82 -4.00
N ASP A 282 -9.52 -11.47 -3.32
CA ASP A 282 -10.46 -12.43 -2.79
C ASP A 282 -11.89 -11.93 -2.97
N MET A 283 -12.74 -12.81 -3.50
CA MET A 283 -14.17 -12.62 -3.66
C MET A 283 -14.96 -13.78 -3.06
N GLU A 284 -14.32 -14.64 -2.24
CA GLU A 284 -14.97 -15.84 -1.68
C GLU A 284 -16.22 -15.48 -0.88
N TYR A 285 -16.14 -14.43 -0.05
CA TYR A 285 -17.29 -13.93 0.71
C TYR A 285 -18.46 -13.53 -0.21
N CYS A 286 -18.14 -12.84 -1.31
CA CYS A 286 -19.12 -12.51 -2.33
C CYS A 286 -19.71 -13.77 -2.98
N ILE A 287 -18.87 -14.69 -3.45
CA ILE A 287 -19.27 -15.93 -4.12
C ILE A 287 -20.14 -16.82 -3.23
N ASP A 288 -19.86 -16.88 -1.94
CA ASP A 288 -20.57 -17.74 -1.00
C ASP A 288 -21.86 -17.14 -0.47
N ARG A 289 -21.97 -15.81 -0.38
CA ARG A 289 -23.15 -15.12 0.15
C ARG A 289 -24.05 -14.50 -0.91
N ALA A 290 -23.62 -14.47 -2.17
CA ALA A 290 -24.47 -14.17 -3.30
C ALA A 290 -25.44 -15.34 -3.61
N PHE A 291 -26.55 -15.35 -2.87
CA PHE A 291 -27.86 -15.93 -3.23
C PHE A 291 -28.22 -17.37 -2.79
N PRO A 292 -29.43 -17.61 -2.22
CA PRO A 292 -30.35 -16.71 -1.43
C PRO A 292 -30.18 -16.92 0.11
N PRO A 293 -30.59 -16.03 1.08
CA PRO A 293 -31.84 -15.22 1.11
C PRO A 293 -31.83 -13.91 1.96
N GLU A 294 -30.84 -13.00 1.88
CA GLU A 294 -30.92 -11.70 2.61
C GLU A 294 -31.00 -10.45 1.72
N GLY A 295 -30.98 -10.60 0.39
CA GLY A 295 -31.03 -9.45 -0.52
C GLY A 295 -29.70 -8.67 -0.62
N HIS A 296 -28.62 -9.22 -0.08
CA HIS A 296 -27.26 -8.70 -0.29
C HIS A 296 -26.74 -9.21 -1.64
N TYR A 297 -26.65 -8.30 -2.61
CA TYR A 297 -26.06 -8.57 -3.92
C TYR A 297 -24.56 -8.35 -3.85
N CYS A 298 -23.75 -9.24 -4.43
CA CYS A 298 -22.43 -8.79 -4.88
C CYS A 298 -22.64 -7.63 -5.84
N ALA A 299 -21.98 -6.51 -5.60
CA ALA A 299 -22.11 -5.31 -6.45
C ALA A 299 -21.50 -5.49 -7.86
N TYR A 300 -21.24 -6.72 -8.27
CA TYR A 300 -21.16 -7.12 -9.68
C TYR A 300 -22.47 -7.80 -10.10
N PRO A 301 -23.58 -7.05 -10.30
CA PRO A 301 -24.72 -7.65 -10.98
C PRO A 301 -24.24 -7.96 -12.41
N TRP A 302 -24.24 -9.26 -12.75
CA TRP A 302 -24.36 -9.72 -14.14
C TRP A 302 -23.08 -9.77 -14.99
N ALA A 303 -21.97 -10.21 -14.41
CA ALA A 303 -20.73 -10.47 -15.15
C ALA A 303 -20.76 -11.70 -16.09
N GLY A 304 -21.92 -12.28 -16.40
CA GLY A 304 -22.02 -13.31 -17.46
C GLY A 304 -22.07 -12.76 -18.89
N GLY A 305 -21.84 -11.45 -19.08
CA GLY A 305 -22.04 -10.75 -20.35
C GLY A 305 -21.00 -9.68 -20.68
N ILE A 306 -19.71 -9.89 -20.34
CA ILE A 306 -18.62 -9.06 -20.93
C ILE A 306 -18.27 -9.48 -22.37
N THR A 307 -18.92 -10.52 -22.89
CA THR A 307 -19.20 -10.68 -24.33
C THR A 307 -20.52 -9.98 -24.67
N PRO A 308 -20.64 -9.31 -25.84
CA PRO A 308 -21.59 -8.24 -26.07
C PRO A 308 -23.03 -8.67 -25.80
N LEU A 309 -23.62 -8.12 -24.74
CA LEU A 309 -25.03 -7.83 -24.51
C LEU A 309 -26.05 -8.72 -25.25
N VAL A 310 -25.89 -10.04 -25.16
CA VAL A 310 -27.01 -10.95 -25.32
C VAL A 310 -27.46 -11.25 -23.91
N LEU A 311 -28.20 -10.30 -23.31
CA LEU A 311 -29.19 -10.69 -22.32
C LEU A 311 -30.21 -11.50 -23.11
N PRO A 312 -30.26 -12.83 -22.98
CA PRO A 312 -31.41 -13.53 -23.51
C PRO A 312 -32.55 -13.00 -22.65
N LEU A 313 -33.51 -12.31 -23.28
CA LEU A 313 -34.79 -11.97 -22.66
C LEU A 313 -35.39 -13.20 -21.92
N HIS A 314 -34.98 -14.40 -22.33
CA HIS A 314 -35.23 -15.68 -21.67
C HIS A 314 -34.75 -15.78 -20.21
N VAL A 315 -33.59 -15.23 -19.81
CA VAL A 315 -33.11 -15.28 -18.40
C VAL A 315 -33.93 -14.37 -17.49
N LEU A 316 -34.40 -13.23 -18.01
CA LEU A 316 -35.32 -12.35 -17.32
C LEU A 316 -36.73 -12.96 -17.17
N LEU A 317 -37.12 -13.88 -18.07
CA LEU A 317 -38.46 -14.46 -18.13
C LEU A 317 -38.56 -15.90 -17.57
N SER A 318 -37.46 -16.64 -17.50
CA SER A 318 -37.48 -18.07 -17.12
C SER A 318 -37.50 -18.30 -15.61
N GLY A 319 -37.14 -17.30 -14.79
CA GLY A 319 -37.02 -17.48 -13.33
C GLY A 319 -35.91 -18.45 -12.91
N ASP A 320 -35.16 -19.01 -13.85
CA ASP A 320 -34.02 -19.89 -13.63
C ASP A 320 -32.77 -19.04 -13.37
N TYR A 321 -32.72 -18.44 -12.18
CA TYR A 321 -31.59 -17.67 -11.67
C TYR A 321 -30.47 -18.55 -11.08
N ASN A 322 -30.41 -19.84 -11.43
CA ASN A 322 -29.24 -20.70 -11.18
C ASN A 322 -28.07 -20.25 -12.08
N PHE A 323 -27.68 -18.99 -11.93
CA PHE A 323 -26.60 -18.37 -12.64
C PHE A 323 -25.33 -19.09 -12.19
N THR A 324 -24.69 -19.73 -13.16
CA THR A 324 -23.45 -20.51 -13.09
C THR A 324 -22.23 -19.69 -12.62
N MET A 325 -22.42 -18.54 -11.95
CA MET A 325 -21.35 -17.70 -11.41
C MET A 325 -20.60 -18.41 -10.29
N LYS A 326 -21.28 -19.13 -9.39
CA LYS A 326 -20.60 -19.76 -8.26
C LYS A 326 -19.50 -20.75 -8.70
N GLY A 327 -19.77 -21.57 -9.71
CA GLY A 327 -18.79 -22.51 -10.27
C GLY A 327 -17.68 -21.82 -11.07
N HIS A 328 -18.03 -20.83 -11.90
CA HIS A 328 -17.04 -20.16 -12.74
C HIS A 328 -16.19 -19.14 -12.00
N MET A 329 -16.76 -18.33 -11.11
CA MET A 329 -16.03 -17.32 -10.35
C MET A 329 -15.08 -17.94 -9.34
N SER A 330 -15.47 -19.01 -8.63
CA SER A 330 -14.54 -19.71 -7.72
C SER A 330 -13.33 -20.27 -8.48
N THR A 331 -13.57 -20.85 -9.66
CA THR A 331 -12.50 -21.33 -10.54
C THR A 331 -11.61 -20.19 -11.03
N ARG A 332 -12.19 -19.06 -11.47
CA ARG A 332 -11.43 -17.90 -11.97
C ARG A 332 -10.71 -17.15 -10.86
N GLN A 333 -11.29 -17.06 -9.67
CA GLN A 333 -10.62 -16.56 -8.47
C GLN A 333 -9.37 -17.40 -8.19
N ALA A 334 -9.50 -18.73 -8.19
CA ALA A 334 -8.34 -19.60 -7.99
C ALA A 334 -7.26 -19.38 -9.06
N ILE A 335 -7.64 -19.17 -10.33
CA ILE A 335 -6.70 -18.84 -11.40
C ILE A 335 -5.97 -17.50 -11.13
N VAL A 336 -6.71 -16.45 -10.77
CA VAL A 336 -6.12 -15.13 -10.47
C VAL A 336 -5.22 -15.18 -9.24
N GLN A 337 -5.64 -15.85 -8.17
CA GLN A 337 -4.81 -16.03 -6.96
C GLN A 337 -3.55 -16.86 -7.24
N GLN A 338 -3.66 -17.94 -8.02
CA GLN A 338 -2.50 -18.72 -8.46
C GLN A 338 -1.55 -17.88 -9.33
N ALA A 339 -2.09 -17.01 -10.19
CA ALA A 339 -1.28 -16.09 -10.98
C ALA A 339 -0.54 -15.06 -10.10
N GLN A 340 -1.18 -14.54 -9.05
CA GLN A 340 -0.51 -13.68 -8.06
C GLN A 340 0.61 -14.43 -7.33
N GLN A 341 0.35 -15.67 -6.88
CA GLN A 341 1.37 -16.55 -6.28
C GLN A 341 2.52 -16.84 -7.23
N GLN A 342 2.22 -17.17 -8.48
CA GLN A 342 3.24 -17.48 -9.49
C GLN A 342 4.19 -16.30 -9.71
N VAL A 343 3.69 -15.06 -9.78
CA VAL A 343 4.55 -13.87 -9.94
C VAL A 343 5.41 -13.67 -8.69
N ALA A 344 4.88 -13.92 -7.49
CA ALA A 344 5.67 -13.89 -6.26
C ALA A 344 6.79 -14.95 -6.25
N ASP A 345 6.46 -16.19 -6.60
CA ASP A 345 7.40 -17.31 -6.65
C ASP A 345 8.52 -17.08 -7.68
N ASN A 346 8.19 -16.48 -8.83
CA ASN A 346 9.18 -16.12 -9.87
C ASN A 346 10.26 -15.16 -9.35
N ASP A 347 9.95 -14.37 -8.31
CA ASP A 347 10.80 -13.33 -7.76
C ASP A 347 11.39 -13.69 -6.37
N GLU A 348 11.22 -14.92 -5.88
CA GLU A 348 11.69 -15.35 -4.53
C GLU A 348 13.21 -15.14 -4.35
N GLY A 349 13.98 -15.27 -5.43
CA GLY A 349 15.43 -15.06 -5.46
C GLY A 349 15.89 -13.64 -5.83
N SER A 350 14.97 -12.71 -6.07
CA SER A 350 15.29 -11.32 -6.42
C SER A 350 15.60 -10.48 -5.17
N ASN A 351 16.44 -9.46 -5.32
CA ASN A 351 16.63 -8.44 -4.27
C ASN A 351 15.39 -7.55 -4.14
N GLN A 352 14.69 -7.30 -5.25
CA GLN A 352 13.43 -6.58 -5.29
C GLN A 352 12.28 -7.57 -5.25
N LYS A 353 11.97 -8.12 -4.09
CA LYS A 353 10.99 -9.21 -3.98
C LYS A 353 9.58 -8.79 -4.37
N VAL A 354 8.80 -9.78 -4.82
CA VAL A 354 7.34 -9.68 -4.86
C VAL A 354 6.79 -10.45 -3.67
N ASP A 355 6.09 -9.75 -2.79
CA ASP A 355 5.45 -10.36 -1.62
C ASP A 355 3.95 -10.42 -1.78
N LEU A 356 3.32 -11.31 -1.02
CA LEU A 356 1.87 -11.48 -0.98
C LEU A 356 1.34 -11.30 0.43
N VAL A 357 0.24 -10.56 0.51
CA VAL A 357 -0.59 -10.48 1.72
C VAL A 357 -1.97 -11.01 1.42
N SER A 358 -2.47 -11.92 2.26
CA SER A 358 -3.84 -12.38 2.15
C SER A 358 -4.82 -11.28 2.55
N THR A 359 -5.94 -11.19 1.82
CA THR A 359 -7.07 -10.31 2.14
C THR A 359 -8.33 -11.06 2.56
N SER A 360 -8.29 -12.40 2.59
CA SER A 360 -9.49 -13.23 2.78
C SER A 360 -10.17 -13.09 4.14
N ASP A 361 -9.41 -12.73 5.17
CA ASP A 361 -9.90 -12.51 6.53
C ASP A 361 -10.25 -11.04 6.81
N LEU A 362 -10.03 -10.14 5.86
CA LEU A 362 -10.29 -8.71 6.06
C LEU A 362 -11.79 -8.40 5.97
N PRO A 363 -12.32 -7.52 6.85
CA PRO A 363 -13.74 -7.18 6.87
C PRO A 363 -14.16 -6.42 5.62
N ARG A 364 -15.23 -6.91 4.96
CA ARG A 364 -15.83 -6.33 3.75
C ARG A 364 -17.13 -5.59 4.05
N GLY A 365 -17.43 -4.59 3.23
CA GLY A 365 -18.67 -3.82 3.28
C GLY A 365 -19.88 -4.61 2.79
N TYR A 366 -21.02 -3.94 2.66
CA TYR A 366 -22.29 -4.57 2.30
C TYR A 366 -22.32 -5.20 0.88
N ASP A 367 -21.44 -4.73 -0.01
CA ASP A 367 -21.28 -5.29 -1.36
C ASP A 367 -20.46 -6.59 -1.40
N MET A 368 -19.94 -7.02 -0.25
CA MET A 368 -19.16 -8.25 -0.04
C MET A 368 -17.90 -8.36 -0.89
N THR A 369 -17.50 -7.26 -1.53
CA THR A 369 -16.39 -7.19 -2.48
C THR A 369 -15.33 -6.25 -1.93
N HIS A 370 -15.75 -5.07 -1.47
CA HIS A 370 -14.84 -4.03 -1.05
C HIS A 370 -14.57 -4.10 0.45
N LEU A 371 -13.33 -3.83 0.84
CA LEU A 371 -12.93 -3.77 2.25
C LEU A 371 -13.57 -2.55 2.94
N THR A 372 -13.99 -2.76 4.19
CA THR A 372 -14.36 -1.67 5.13
C THR A 372 -13.14 -0.84 5.50
N ALA A 373 -13.32 0.30 6.17
CA ALA A 373 -12.20 1.12 6.64
C ALA A 373 -11.24 0.36 7.57
N ILE A 374 -11.77 -0.50 8.44
CA ILE A 374 -10.95 -1.37 9.30
C ILE A 374 -10.11 -2.32 8.45
N GLY A 375 -10.72 -2.92 7.41
CA GLY A 375 -10.03 -3.82 6.49
C GLY A 375 -8.94 -3.11 5.69
N GLN A 376 -9.18 -1.87 5.26
CA GLN A 376 -8.20 -1.04 4.56
C GLN A 376 -6.99 -0.67 5.44
N VAL A 377 -7.23 -0.24 6.68
CA VAL A 377 -6.14 0.07 7.63
C VAL A 377 -5.30 -1.17 7.92
N GLU A 378 -5.93 -2.32 8.15
CA GLU A 378 -5.21 -3.57 8.37
C GLU A 378 -4.45 -4.02 7.10
N LEU A 379 -5.03 -3.87 5.90
CA LEU A 379 -4.33 -4.14 4.64
C LEU A 379 -3.06 -3.28 4.51
N GLY A 380 -3.17 -1.98 4.78
CA GLY A 380 -2.03 -1.07 4.72
C GLY A 380 -0.92 -1.42 5.72
N LYS A 381 -1.30 -1.88 6.92
CA LYS A 381 -0.34 -2.42 7.89
C LYS A 381 0.35 -3.66 7.34
N ARG A 382 -0.41 -4.63 6.81
CA ARG A 382 0.15 -5.88 6.25
C ARG A 382 1.13 -5.60 5.12
N PHE A 383 0.77 -4.69 4.23
CA PHE A 383 1.64 -4.20 3.16
C PHE A 383 3.00 -3.75 3.69
N VAL A 384 3.03 -2.87 4.70
CA VAL A 384 4.29 -2.37 5.26
C VAL A 384 5.04 -3.46 6.04
N THR A 385 4.34 -4.37 6.73
CA THR A 385 5.01 -5.43 7.52
C THR A 385 5.69 -6.50 6.68
N MET A 386 5.45 -6.55 5.36
CA MET A 386 6.22 -7.41 4.46
C MET A 386 7.65 -6.91 4.25
N TYR A 387 7.92 -5.65 4.61
CA TYR A 387 9.24 -5.09 4.50
C TYR A 387 10.01 -5.27 5.80
N ASP A 388 11.24 -5.75 5.66
CA ASP A 388 12.27 -5.56 6.68
C ASP A 388 12.96 -4.21 6.40
N LEU A 389 12.22 -3.10 6.57
CA LEU A 389 12.80 -1.78 6.34
C LEU A 389 13.81 -1.48 7.45
N PRO A 390 15.06 -1.12 7.10
CA PRO A 390 15.99 -0.60 8.08
C PRO A 390 15.38 0.62 8.80
N TYR A 391 15.60 0.68 10.11
CA TYR A 391 15.10 1.77 10.96
C TYR A 391 15.92 3.03 10.69
N ARG A 392 15.33 4.06 10.05
CA ARG A 392 16.03 5.30 9.71
C ARG A 392 16.24 6.21 10.93
N GLN A 393 17.47 6.34 11.43
CA GLN A 393 17.81 7.34 12.46
C GLN A 393 18.08 8.72 11.84
N ALA A 394 17.36 9.75 12.29
CA ALA A 394 17.59 11.12 11.86
C ALA A 394 18.95 11.63 12.35
N GLY A 395 19.70 12.30 11.47
CA GLY A 395 21.02 12.87 11.76
C GLY A 395 22.15 11.84 11.88
N SER A 396 21.94 10.61 11.41
CA SER A 396 22.96 9.58 11.28
C SER A 396 23.33 9.40 9.81
N ASN A 397 24.62 9.23 9.52
CA ASN A 397 25.10 8.79 8.21
C ASN A 397 24.96 7.27 8.01
N ASP A 398 24.70 6.54 9.10
CA ASP A 398 24.34 5.12 9.16
C ASP A 398 22.83 5.10 9.42
N TYR A 399 22.06 5.01 8.33
CA TYR A 399 20.63 5.22 8.39
C TYR A 399 19.96 4.06 9.11
N ASP A 400 20.45 2.82 9.01
CA ASP A 400 19.82 1.67 9.67
C ASP A 400 20.28 1.37 11.12
N ASN A 401 21.33 2.07 11.56
CA ASN A 401 21.89 2.01 12.90
C ASN A 401 22.37 0.60 13.29
N ASP A 402 22.91 -0.17 12.34
CA ASP A 402 23.63 -1.41 12.59
C ASP A 402 25.09 -1.17 13.05
N GLY A 403 25.56 0.09 13.03
CA GLY A 403 26.89 0.51 13.42
C GLY A 403 27.93 0.35 12.31
N VAL A 404 27.50 0.07 11.09
CA VAL A 404 28.33 -0.12 9.90
C VAL A 404 27.81 0.81 8.81
N LEU A 405 28.59 1.84 8.47
CA LEU A 405 28.45 2.54 7.19
C LEU A 405 28.73 1.53 6.08
N ASN A 406 27.69 0.91 5.52
CA ASN A 406 27.80 -0.12 4.51
C ASN A 406 27.25 0.38 3.16
N LYS A 407 27.98 0.02 2.11
CA LYS A 407 27.64 0.11 0.67
C LYS A 407 26.25 -0.43 0.27
N ASP A 408 25.49 -0.97 1.21
CA ASP A 408 24.16 -1.55 1.04
C ASP A 408 23.05 -0.52 1.35
N GLU A 409 23.45 0.73 1.68
CA GLU A 409 22.64 1.95 1.72
C GLU A 409 22.76 2.78 0.42
N ASP A 410 23.57 2.30 -0.52
CA ASP A 410 23.70 2.72 -1.91
C ASP A 410 23.00 1.71 -2.81
N THR A 411 22.13 2.15 -3.72
CA THR A 411 21.49 1.21 -4.64
C THR A 411 21.55 1.61 -6.10
N GLY A 412 22.45 2.52 -6.49
CA GLY A 412 22.69 2.62 -7.91
C GLY A 412 23.77 3.57 -8.37
N ARG A 413 24.08 3.34 -9.64
CA ARG A 413 25.33 3.69 -10.24
C ARG A 413 25.15 4.90 -11.16
N GLY A 414 25.93 5.93 -10.91
CA GLY A 414 26.02 7.15 -11.71
C GLY A 414 26.57 6.91 -13.12
N ALA A 415 26.72 8.00 -13.88
CA ALA A 415 27.01 7.98 -15.32
C ALA A 415 28.34 7.30 -15.70
N ALA A 416 29.26 7.13 -14.74
CA ALA A 416 30.51 6.38 -14.94
C ALA A 416 30.32 4.85 -14.88
N CYS A 417 29.19 4.36 -14.34
CA CYS A 417 28.85 2.95 -14.20
C CYS A 417 27.44 2.63 -14.75
N PRO A 418 27.25 2.63 -16.07
CA PRO A 418 25.94 2.46 -16.68
C PRO A 418 25.30 1.11 -16.36
N LEU A 419 24.01 1.14 -16.01
CA LEU A 419 23.20 -0.06 -15.88
C LEU A 419 22.95 -0.63 -17.29
N LEU A 420 23.40 -1.87 -17.52
CA LEU A 420 23.18 -2.55 -18.80
C LEU A 420 21.95 -3.46 -18.69
N LYS A 421 20.88 -3.14 -19.42
CA LYS A 421 19.75 -4.05 -19.64
C LYS A 421 19.71 -4.45 -21.10
N ASN A 422 19.77 -5.75 -21.39
CA ASN A 422 19.81 -6.28 -22.76
C ASN A 422 20.91 -5.63 -23.63
N ASN A 423 22.10 -5.39 -23.07
CA ASN A 423 23.21 -4.65 -23.68
C ASN A 423 22.93 -3.18 -24.04
N VAL A 424 21.88 -2.57 -23.49
CA VAL A 424 21.59 -1.14 -23.63
C VAL A 424 21.95 -0.43 -22.34
N ILE A 425 22.73 0.65 -22.45
CA ILE A 425 23.07 1.55 -21.34
C ILE A 425 21.82 2.35 -20.96
N ILE A 426 21.37 2.22 -19.72
CA ILE A 426 20.35 3.07 -19.12
C ILE A 426 21.09 4.16 -18.34
N ASN A 427 21.07 5.40 -18.84
CA ASN A 427 21.64 6.55 -18.11
C ASN A 427 20.64 7.02 -17.05
N ALA A 428 20.95 6.78 -15.77
CA ALA A 428 20.11 7.16 -14.63
C ALA A 428 20.61 8.40 -13.84
N ALA A 429 21.87 8.79 -14.02
CA ALA A 429 22.50 9.83 -13.20
C ALA A 429 21.77 11.18 -13.20
N ASN A 430 21.69 11.81 -12.02
CA ASN A 430 21.05 13.11 -11.73
C ASN A 430 19.52 13.14 -11.84
N ASN A 431 18.84 12.00 -11.71
CA ASN A 431 17.39 12.04 -11.55
C ASN A 431 16.98 12.43 -10.10
N GLY A 432 17.90 12.58 -9.14
CA GLY A 432 17.55 12.94 -7.76
C GLY A 432 16.93 11.81 -6.93
N ASN A 433 16.91 10.59 -7.48
CA ASN A 433 16.69 9.36 -6.73
C ASN A 433 18.02 8.97 -6.08
N LEU A 434 18.05 8.76 -4.76
CA LEU A 434 19.29 8.31 -4.09
C LEU A 434 19.68 6.87 -4.41
N GLY A 435 18.74 6.10 -4.96
CA GLY A 435 19.06 4.77 -5.47
C GLY A 435 19.91 4.78 -6.74
N ASP A 436 20.53 5.90 -7.17
CA ASP A 436 21.42 5.92 -8.34
C ASP A 436 22.63 6.89 -8.31
N ASP A 437 23.02 7.40 -7.12
CA ASP A 437 23.98 8.51 -7.00
C ASP A 437 25.42 8.16 -6.57
N ASP A 438 25.93 6.95 -6.87
CA ASP A 438 27.36 6.60 -6.81
C ASP A 438 28.08 6.96 -8.14
N SER A 439 28.77 8.11 -8.19
CA SER A 439 29.38 8.58 -9.45
C SER A 439 30.79 8.05 -9.73
N ASP A 440 31.46 7.45 -8.75
CA ASP A 440 32.84 6.97 -8.88
C ASP A 440 32.97 5.44 -8.81
N CYS A 441 31.84 4.75 -8.60
CA CYS A 441 31.69 3.31 -8.59
C CYS A 441 32.37 2.61 -7.41
N ASP A 442 32.58 3.32 -6.31
CA ASP A 442 33.19 2.74 -5.11
C ASP A 442 32.17 2.03 -4.21
N GLY A 443 30.88 2.15 -4.54
CA GLY A 443 29.76 1.60 -3.78
C GLY A 443 29.37 2.44 -2.57
N VAL A 444 29.74 3.72 -2.53
CA VAL A 444 29.30 4.70 -1.54
C VAL A 444 28.58 5.83 -2.27
N PRO A 445 27.38 6.25 -1.84
CA PRO A 445 26.69 7.36 -2.48
C PRO A 445 27.52 8.65 -2.36
N ASN A 446 27.59 9.48 -3.41
CA ASN A 446 28.42 10.69 -3.42
C ASN A 446 28.13 11.66 -2.25
N TYR A 447 26.92 11.59 -1.67
CA TYR A 447 26.54 12.42 -0.52
C TYR A 447 27.08 11.90 0.83
N LEU A 448 27.57 10.66 0.89
CA LEU A 448 28.13 10.04 2.10
C LEU A 448 29.67 10.04 2.14
N ASP A 449 30.37 10.13 1.00
CA ASP A 449 31.84 10.05 0.94
C ASP A 449 32.55 11.38 0.59
N SER A 450 31.79 12.46 0.37
CA SER A 450 32.30 13.79 0.00
C SER A 450 32.99 13.86 -1.38
N ILE A 451 32.67 12.95 -2.30
CA ILE A 451 33.13 13.03 -3.68
C ILE A 451 32.32 14.07 -4.47
N ASN A 452 33.04 15.00 -5.10
CA ASN A 452 32.46 16.03 -5.97
C ASN A 452 31.98 15.40 -7.29
N GLY A 453 30.74 14.92 -7.29
CA GLY A 453 30.06 14.36 -8.46
C GLY A 453 28.75 15.10 -8.79
N PRO A 454 28.14 14.84 -9.95
CA PRO A 454 26.76 15.24 -10.22
C PRO A 454 25.83 14.58 -9.18
N GLY A 455 25.26 15.37 -8.26
CA GLY A 455 24.50 14.87 -7.09
C GLY A 455 25.24 15.02 -5.75
N GLY A 456 26.55 15.29 -5.77
CA GLY A 456 27.31 15.74 -4.62
C GLY A 456 26.84 17.13 -4.21
N GLY A 457 26.21 17.23 -3.03
CA GLY A 457 25.85 18.51 -2.44
C GLY A 457 27.11 19.36 -2.32
N VAL A 458 27.18 20.43 -3.10
CA VAL A 458 28.20 21.47 -2.89
C VAL A 458 27.88 22.11 -1.55
N TYR A 459 28.75 21.90 -0.56
CA TYR A 459 28.81 22.73 0.65
C TYR A 459 29.12 24.19 0.32
#